data_AF-A0A971RQK9-F1
#
_entry.id   AF-A0A971RQK9-F1
#
_cell.length_a   1.000
_cell.length_b   1.000
_cell.length_c   1.000
_cell.angle_alpha   90.00
_cell.angle_beta   90.00
_cell.angle_gamma   90.00
#
_symmetry.space_group_name_H-M   'P 1'
#
loop_
_entity.id
_entity.type
_entity.pdbx_description
1 polymer ?
#
loop_
_entity_poly.entity_id
_entity_poly.type
_entity_poly.pdbx_seq_one_letter_code
_entity_poly.pdbx_strand_id
1 'polypeptide(L)'
;MISKLNKAIDLIEEHLTDEDLSPENICQQVGVSDYHFRTVFFHLSGLTLSQYIKNRRLAEANRELLQGAKVTDVAFKYGYQSLDGFTRAFKKWSGFLPSDVAKTGVSKTFPKLSFVIKVKGGTSMEFRIVDLPAFNLVGVSKRVPMQFEGVNQEIVKLAESITEKQRREMHALQNMEPCRVVNASYDADYKFMKEEGYLTHLIGVLTTEEQVSDQLDKVPVPAATWAVFPNEGPFPSTLQQTMARIYAEWLPASDYEVI
;
A
#
# COMPACT_ATOMS: atom_id res chain seq x y z
N MET A 1 -11.68 10.49 9.81
CA MET A 1 -10.49 9.65 9.52
C MET A 1 -9.21 10.15 10.19
N ILE A 2 -8.84 11.43 10.06
CA ILE A 2 -7.57 11.95 10.61
C ILE A 2 -7.43 11.78 12.13
N SER A 3 -8.51 11.98 12.89
CA SER A 3 -8.51 11.68 14.34
C SER A 3 -8.20 10.22 14.64
N LYS A 4 -8.73 9.30 13.82
CA LYS A 4 -8.49 7.85 13.91
C LYS A 4 -7.02 7.52 13.57
N LEU A 5 -6.46 8.13 12.54
CA LEU A 5 -5.03 7.98 12.19
C LEU A 5 -4.11 8.47 13.31
N ASN A 6 -4.37 9.64 13.89
CA ASN A 6 -3.56 10.13 15.00
C ASN A 6 -3.70 9.25 16.25
N LYS A 7 -4.91 8.79 16.58
CA LYS A 7 -5.13 7.83 17.67
C LYS A 7 -4.35 6.53 17.45
N ALA A 8 -4.31 6.03 16.21
CA ALA A 8 -3.52 4.86 15.87
C ALA A 8 -2.01 5.10 16.06
N ILE A 9 -1.52 6.27 15.67
CA ILE A 9 -0.13 6.65 15.94
C ILE A 9 0.13 6.68 17.45
N ASP A 10 -0.75 7.29 18.25
CA ASP A 10 -0.60 7.35 19.71
C ASP A 10 -0.52 5.95 20.31
N LEU A 11 -1.43 5.05 19.91
CA LEU A 11 -1.41 3.65 20.34
C LEU A 11 -0.10 2.95 19.96
N ILE A 12 0.40 3.15 18.74
CA ILE A 12 1.69 2.59 18.32
C ILE A 12 2.81 3.06 19.23
N GLU A 13 2.90 4.37 19.50
CA GLU A 13 3.96 4.95 20.31
C GLU A 13 3.93 4.45 21.76
N GLU A 14 2.74 4.23 22.31
CA GLU A 14 2.55 3.69 23.66
C GLU A 14 2.97 2.22 23.79
N HIS A 15 2.86 1.44 22.71
CA HIS A 15 3.04 -0.02 22.72
C HIS A 15 4.27 -0.48 21.90
N LEU A 16 5.22 0.42 21.59
CA LEU A 16 6.38 0.08 20.73
C LEU A 16 7.22 -1.09 21.23
N THR A 17 7.25 -1.34 22.55
CA THR A 17 7.99 -2.44 23.18
C THR A 17 7.21 -3.74 23.28
N ASP A 18 5.93 -3.72 22.93
CA ASP A 18 5.04 -4.85 23.18
C ASP A 18 5.18 -5.89 22.06
N GLU A 19 5.21 -7.16 22.46
CA GLU A 19 5.43 -8.28 21.55
C GLU A 19 4.22 -8.53 20.62
N ASP A 20 3.02 -8.17 21.07
CA ASP A 20 1.75 -8.34 20.37
C ASP A 20 1.30 -7.09 19.60
N LEU A 21 2.15 -6.05 19.52
CA LEU A 21 1.88 -4.88 18.69
C LEU A 21 1.82 -5.30 17.21
N SER A 22 0.60 -5.44 16.72
CA SER A 22 0.31 -5.78 15.33
C SER A 22 -0.56 -4.70 14.69
N PRO A 23 -0.37 -4.43 13.39
CA PRO A 23 -1.28 -3.60 12.62
C PRO A 23 -2.76 -3.97 12.75
N GLU A 24 -3.07 -5.27 12.86
CA GLU A 24 -4.43 -5.78 13.02
C GLU A 24 -5.04 -5.32 14.36
N ASN A 25 -4.28 -5.43 15.45
CA ASN A 25 -4.71 -4.99 16.79
C ASN A 25 -4.95 -3.47 16.83
N ILE A 26 -4.10 -2.69 16.17
CA ILE A 26 -4.24 -1.23 16.08
C ILE A 26 -5.54 -0.87 15.35
N CYS A 27 -5.82 -1.49 14.21
CA CYS A 27 -7.04 -1.20 13.44
C CYS A 27 -8.32 -1.53 14.22
N GLN A 28 -8.33 -2.65 14.95
CA GLN A 28 -9.45 -3.05 15.80
C GLN A 28 -9.75 -2.01 16.89
N GLN A 29 -8.72 -1.50 17.58
CA GLN A 29 -8.89 -0.52 18.66
C GLN A 29 -9.35 0.87 18.17
N VAL A 30 -9.05 1.19 16.91
CA VAL A 30 -9.38 2.48 16.29
C VAL A 30 -10.77 2.44 15.61
N GLY A 31 -11.36 1.24 15.45
CA GLY A 31 -12.70 1.05 14.89
C GLY A 31 -12.76 1.40 13.41
N VAL A 32 -11.81 0.89 12.62
CA VAL A 32 -11.77 1.00 11.15
C VAL A 32 -11.40 -0.37 10.59
N SER A 33 -11.95 -0.73 9.44
CA SER A 33 -11.51 -1.95 8.75
C SER A 33 -10.00 -1.89 8.48
N ASP A 34 -9.30 -3.00 8.70
CA ASP A 34 -7.85 -3.10 8.49
C ASP A 34 -7.42 -2.63 7.09
N TYR A 35 -8.16 -3.07 6.06
CA TYR A 35 -7.94 -2.68 4.67
C TYR A 35 -7.97 -1.16 4.47
N HIS A 36 -9.10 -0.53 4.81
CA HIS A 36 -9.26 0.92 4.63
C HIS A 36 -8.21 1.71 5.41
N PHE A 37 -7.94 1.32 6.67
CA PHE A 37 -6.98 2.03 7.52
C PHE A 37 -5.57 2.00 6.92
N ARG A 38 -5.08 0.81 6.54
CA ARG A 38 -3.73 0.67 5.97
C ARG A 38 -3.59 1.35 4.62
N THR A 39 -4.61 1.22 3.77
CA THR A 39 -4.63 1.87 2.45
C THR A 39 -4.54 3.39 2.60
N VAL A 40 -5.39 3.98 3.45
CA VAL A 40 -5.35 5.42 3.72
C VAL A 40 -4.03 5.84 4.38
N PHE A 41 -3.53 5.08 5.36
CA PHE A 41 -2.25 5.36 6.03
C PHE A 41 -1.10 5.36 5.03
N PHE A 42 -1.03 4.37 4.15
CA PHE A 42 0.01 4.24 3.15
C PHE A 42 -0.03 5.40 2.16
N HIS A 43 -1.20 5.71 1.60
CA HIS A 43 -1.35 6.80 0.65
C HIS A 43 -1.02 8.18 1.25
N LEU A 44 -1.26 8.37 2.55
CA LEU A 44 -0.94 9.62 3.23
C LEU A 44 0.52 9.73 3.69
N SER A 45 1.11 8.64 4.18
CA SER A 45 2.44 8.65 4.82
C SER A 45 3.58 8.21 3.89
N GLY A 46 3.27 7.55 2.77
CA GLY A 46 4.25 6.90 1.90
C GLY A 46 4.89 5.65 2.53
N LEU A 47 4.40 5.19 3.69
CA LEU A 47 4.97 4.07 4.44
C LEU A 47 3.88 3.07 4.79
N THR A 48 4.23 1.79 4.82
CA THR A 48 3.36 0.79 5.45
C THR A 48 3.37 0.96 6.98
N LEU A 49 2.30 0.52 7.65
CA LEU A 49 2.22 0.62 9.11
C LEU A 49 3.34 -0.17 9.80
N SER A 50 3.68 -1.36 9.29
CA SER A 50 4.80 -2.16 9.78
C SER A 50 6.15 -1.46 9.60
N GLN A 51 6.36 -0.79 8.46
CA GLN A 51 7.59 -0.03 8.22
C GLN A 51 7.68 1.19 9.15
N TYR A 52 6.55 1.85 9.42
CA TYR A 52 6.47 2.92 10.42
C TYR A 52 6.84 2.41 11.83
N ILE A 53 6.20 1.33 12.31
CA ILE A 53 6.49 0.73 13.64
C ILE A 53 7.96 0.37 13.75
N LYS A 54 8.52 -0.32 12.74
CA LYS A 54 9.93 -0.70 12.71
C LYS A 54 10.87 0.51 12.78
N ASN A 55 10.60 1.55 11.99
CA ASN A 55 11.40 2.77 12.00
C ASN A 55 11.31 3.50 13.35
N ARG A 56 10.13 3.51 13.99
CA ARG A 56 9.94 4.08 15.32
C ARG A 56 10.69 3.30 16.40
N ARG A 57 10.59 1.96 16.41
CA ARG A 57 11.39 1.09 17.30
C ARG A 57 12.88 1.37 17.19
N LEU A 58 13.41 1.46 15.97
CA LEU A 58 14.83 1.77 15.74
C LEU A 58 15.24 3.19 16.17
N ALA A 59 14.35 4.17 16.00
CA ALA A 59 14.60 5.54 16.42
C ALA A 59 14.58 5.69 17.95
N GLU A 60 13.68 5.02 18.64
CA GLU A 60 13.66 5.00 20.11
C GLU A 60 14.84 4.22 20.68
N ALA A 61 15.21 3.10 20.06
CA ALA A 61 16.45 2.40 20.34
C ALA A 61 17.67 3.33 20.19
N ASN A 62 17.74 4.11 19.11
CA ASN A 62 18.81 5.09 18.90
C ASN A 62 18.83 6.15 20.02
N ARG A 63 17.66 6.63 20.45
CA ARG A 63 17.54 7.61 21.54
C ARG A 63 18.09 7.06 22.86
N GLU A 64 17.76 5.82 23.21
CA GLU A 64 18.26 5.18 24.42
C GLU A 64 19.76 4.91 24.36
N LEU A 65 20.29 4.51 23.20
CA LEU A 65 21.74 4.33 23.00
C LEU A 65 22.51 5.63 23.19
N LEU A 66 21.98 6.76 22.71
CA LEU A 66 22.57 8.08 22.97
C LEU A 66 22.56 8.47 24.45
N GLN A 67 21.61 7.94 25.22
CA GLN A 67 21.53 8.12 26.68
C GLN A 67 22.42 7.13 27.45
N GLY A 68 23.21 6.30 26.74
CA GLY A 68 24.15 5.37 27.34
C GLY A 68 23.57 3.99 27.65
N ALA A 69 22.39 3.65 27.13
CA ALA A 69 21.84 2.31 27.30
C ALA A 69 22.71 1.24 26.63
N LYS A 70 22.72 0.02 27.18
CA LYS A 70 23.47 -1.09 26.60
C LYS A 70 22.79 -1.59 25.34
N VAL A 71 23.59 -1.90 24.32
CA VAL A 71 23.10 -2.40 23.02
C VAL A 71 22.27 -3.67 23.16
N THR A 72 22.66 -4.57 24.06
CA THR A 72 21.91 -5.81 24.35
C THR A 72 20.52 -5.52 24.86
N ASP A 73 20.40 -4.63 25.83
CA ASP A 73 19.16 -4.37 26.54
C ASP A 73 18.18 -3.66 25.60
N VAL A 74 18.68 -2.70 24.81
CA VAL A 74 17.90 -2.01 23.78
C VAL A 74 17.44 -2.97 22.68
N ALA A 75 18.29 -3.89 22.22
CA ALA A 75 17.90 -4.85 21.18
C ALA A 75 16.70 -5.70 21.61
N PHE A 76 16.75 -6.29 22.79
CA PHE A 76 15.66 -7.13 23.29
C PHE A 76 14.41 -6.33 23.64
N LYS A 77 14.57 -5.13 24.24
CA LYS A 77 13.46 -4.24 24.57
C LYS A 77 12.59 -3.88 23.36
N TYR A 78 13.19 -3.74 22.18
CA TYR A 78 12.48 -3.42 20.94
C TYR A 78 12.17 -4.66 20.07
N GLY A 79 12.10 -5.84 20.70
CA GLY A 79 11.56 -7.06 20.09
C GLY A 79 12.52 -7.81 19.15
N TYR A 80 13.83 -7.54 19.22
CA TYR A 80 14.80 -8.32 18.44
C TYR A 80 15.24 -9.56 19.22
N GLN A 81 15.16 -10.73 18.57
CA GLN A 81 15.54 -12.01 19.17
C GLN A 81 17.07 -12.24 19.20
N SER A 82 17.86 -11.41 18.51
CA SER A 82 19.32 -11.50 18.51
C SER A 82 20.00 -10.15 18.31
N LEU A 83 21.18 -10.00 18.93
CA LEU A 83 22.01 -8.80 18.82
C LEU A 83 22.49 -8.56 17.38
N ASP A 84 22.82 -9.63 16.66
CA ASP A 84 23.23 -9.54 15.26
C ASP A 84 22.08 -9.09 14.36
N GLY A 85 20.86 -9.61 14.61
CA GLY A 85 19.65 -9.20 13.92
C GLY A 85 19.37 -7.70 14.11
N PHE A 86 19.43 -7.24 15.36
CA PHE A 86 19.31 -5.81 15.70
C PHE A 86 20.40 -4.98 15.03
N THR A 87 21.66 -5.37 15.16
CA THR A 87 22.81 -4.60 14.62
C THR A 87 22.71 -4.44 13.10
N ARG A 88 22.33 -5.50 12.37
CA ARG A 88 22.12 -5.41 10.91
C ARG A 88 20.96 -4.48 10.56
N ALA A 89 19.83 -4.62 11.23
CA ALA A 89 18.65 -3.79 10.98
C ALA A 89 18.92 -2.31 11.31
N PHE A 90 19.55 -2.06 12.46
CA PHE A 90 19.94 -0.74 12.92
C PHE A 90 20.92 -0.09 11.95
N LYS A 91 21.99 -0.78 11.56
CA LYS A 91 22.97 -0.26 10.58
C LYS A 91 22.33 0.02 9.22
N LYS A 92 21.44 -0.86 8.74
CA LYS A 92 20.70 -0.62 7.49
C LYS A 92 19.83 0.64 7.56
N TRP A 93 19.23 0.91 8.72
CA TRP A 93 18.36 2.06 8.92
C TRP A 93 19.12 3.36 9.21
N SER A 94 20.09 3.35 10.13
CA SER A 94 20.83 4.54 10.60
C SER A 94 22.07 4.86 9.78
N GLY A 95 22.69 3.86 9.16
CA GLY A 95 24.02 3.96 8.54
C GLY A 95 25.18 3.67 9.51
N PHE A 96 24.91 3.55 10.81
CA PHE A 96 25.93 3.44 11.87
C PHE A 96 25.75 2.16 12.68
N LEU A 97 26.82 1.69 13.35
CA LEU A 97 26.66 0.61 14.33
C LEU A 97 26.03 1.16 15.61
N PRO A 98 25.22 0.36 16.35
CA PRO A 98 24.68 0.77 17.65
C PRO A 98 25.76 1.23 18.64
N SER A 99 26.93 0.59 18.63
CA SER A 99 28.07 0.96 19.46
C SER A 99 28.66 2.32 19.13
N ASP A 100 28.59 2.72 17.85
CA ASP A 100 29.14 4.00 17.40
C ASP A 100 28.25 5.14 17.89
N VAL A 101 26.94 4.96 17.85
CA VAL A 101 25.95 5.90 18.41
C VAL A 101 26.24 6.15 19.90
N ALA A 102 26.41 5.08 20.67
CA ALA A 102 26.67 5.16 22.11
C ALA A 102 28.02 5.84 22.45
N LYS A 103 29.03 5.73 21.58
CA LYS A 103 30.38 6.26 21.82
C LYS A 103 30.62 7.67 21.27
N THR A 104 30.06 7.94 20.10
CA THR A 104 30.39 9.14 19.29
C THR A 104 29.25 10.15 19.26
N GLY A 105 28.03 9.77 19.66
CA GLY A 105 26.85 10.62 19.59
C GLY A 105 26.28 10.80 18.18
N VAL A 106 26.87 10.18 17.16
CA VAL A 106 26.34 10.21 15.79
C VAL A 106 24.99 9.49 15.75
N SER A 107 23.97 10.10 15.14
CA SER A 107 22.58 9.61 15.25
C SER A 107 21.76 9.90 13.99
N LYS A 108 20.74 9.06 13.80
CA LYS A 108 19.62 9.31 12.89
C LYS A 108 18.34 9.44 13.70
N THR A 109 17.46 10.36 13.30
CA THR A 109 16.13 10.53 13.89
C THR A 109 15.04 10.09 12.92
N PHE A 110 13.92 9.62 13.47
CA PHE A 110 12.69 9.39 12.72
C PHE A 110 11.53 9.82 13.62
N PRO A 111 11.07 11.07 13.47
CA PRO A 111 10.04 11.64 14.34
C PRO A 111 8.72 10.85 14.25
N LYS A 112 7.95 10.91 15.34
CA LYS A 112 6.55 10.46 15.35
C LYS A 112 5.76 11.16 14.24
N LEU A 113 4.96 10.40 13.49
CA LEU A 113 4.06 10.98 12.49
C LEU A 113 2.92 11.74 13.15
N SER A 114 2.46 12.80 12.49
CA SER A 114 1.24 13.50 12.86
C SER A 114 0.47 13.84 11.61
N PHE A 115 -0.78 13.40 11.56
CA PHE A 115 -1.69 13.72 10.46
C PHE A 115 -2.42 15.01 10.83
N VAL A 116 -2.05 16.08 10.15
CA VAL A 116 -2.71 17.38 10.29
C VAL A 116 -3.56 17.66 9.06
N ILE A 117 -4.75 18.21 9.27
CA ILE A 117 -5.51 18.80 8.17
C ILE A 117 -4.78 20.07 7.76
N LYS A 118 -3.99 19.98 6.70
CA LYS A 118 -3.56 21.17 5.98
C LYS A 118 -4.67 21.49 4.99
N VAL A 119 -5.42 22.56 5.26
CA VAL A 119 -6.42 23.05 4.30
C VAL A 119 -5.68 23.36 3.01
N LYS A 120 -5.93 22.52 2.00
CA LYS A 120 -5.45 22.66 0.63
C LYS A 120 -6.70 22.58 -0.25
N GLY A 121 -6.79 23.51 -1.19
CA GLY A 121 -7.99 23.77 -1.98
C GLY A 121 -7.75 24.99 -2.86
N GLY A 122 -8.61 25.17 -3.86
CA GLY A 122 -8.35 26.00 -5.04
C GLY A 122 -7.83 25.20 -6.25
N THR A 123 -7.63 23.90 -6.10
CA THR A 123 -7.22 23.00 -7.20
C THR A 123 -8.31 21.94 -7.35
N SER A 124 -8.97 21.92 -8.52
CA SER A 124 -10.02 20.95 -8.83
C SER A 124 -9.42 19.54 -8.94
N MET A 125 -10.16 18.55 -8.45
CA MET A 125 -9.99 17.16 -8.85
C MET A 125 -11.22 16.79 -9.65
N GLU A 126 -11.03 16.45 -10.91
CA GLU A 126 -12.10 15.94 -11.75
C GLU A 126 -12.37 14.49 -11.35
N PHE A 127 -13.64 14.17 -11.16
CA PHE A 127 -14.10 12.80 -10.96
C PHE A 127 -15.52 12.68 -11.52
N ARG A 128 -15.92 11.45 -11.84
CA ARG A 128 -17.31 11.13 -12.16
C ARG A 128 -17.73 9.89 -11.39
N ILE A 129 -18.97 9.88 -10.92
CA ILE A 129 -19.62 8.69 -10.38
C ILE A 129 -20.42 8.05 -11.50
N VAL A 130 -20.21 6.76 -11.72
CA VAL A 130 -20.90 5.99 -12.75
C VAL A 130 -21.39 4.68 -12.17
N ASP A 131 -22.64 4.31 -12.46
CA ASP A 131 -23.14 2.97 -12.17
C ASP A 131 -22.82 2.07 -13.37
N LEU A 132 -22.05 1.02 -13.12
CA LEU A 132 -21.75 0.02 -14.14
C LEU A 132 -22.63 -1.21 -13.91
N PRO A 133 -23.23 -1.79 -14.96
CA PRO A 133 -23.90 -3.08 -14.87
C PRO A 133 -22.87 -4.18 -14.58
N ALA A 134 -23.32 -5.40 -14.32
CA ALA A 134 -22.40 -6.53 -14.19
C ALA A 134 -21.68 -6.80 -15.52
N PHE A 135 -20.39 -7.13 -15.46
CA PHE A 135 -19.57 -7.43 -16.63
C PHE A 135 -18.45 -8.43 -16.28
N ASN A 136 -17.73 -8.90 -17.28
CA ASN A 136 -16.58 -9.77 -17.15
C ASN A 136 -15.30 -9.02 -17.54
N LEU A 137 -14.27 -9.15 -16.70
CA LEU A 137 -12.89 -8.85 -17.09
C LEU A 137 -12.29 -10.10 -17.72
N VAL A 138 -11.82 -9.97 -18.96
CA VAL A 138 -11.26 -11.11 -19.72
C VAL A 138 -9.88 -10.75 -20.21
N GLY A 139 -8.88 -11.57 -19.88
CA GLY A 139 -7.50 -11.28 -20.22
C GLY A 139 -6.49 -12.30 -19.73
N VAL A 140 -5.22 -11.92 -19.73
CA VAL A 140 -4.16 -12.74 -19.13
C VAL A 140 -3.92 -12.23 -17.73
N SER A 141 -4.03 -13.10 -16.72
CA SER A 141 -3.76 -12.73 -15.34
C SER A 141 -2.51 -13.40 -14.76
N LYS A 142 -1.93 -12.77 -13.74
CA LYS A 142 -0.84 -13.34 -12.96
C LYS A 142 -0.88 -12.83 -11.53
N ARG A 143 -0.55 -13.73 -10.59
CA ARG A 143 -0.26 -13.36 -9.21
C ARG A 143 1.12 -12.69 -9.15
N VAL A 144 1.16 -11.40 -8.84
CA VAL A 144 2.38 -10.58 -8.86
C VAL A 144 2.65 -9.98 -7.48
N PRO A 145 3.92 -9.82 -7.08
CA PRO A 145 4.25 -9.13 -5.83
C PRO A 145 3.79 -7.68 -5.91
N MET A 146 3.30 -7.15 -4.78
CA MET A 146 2.90 -5.75 -4.69
C MET A 146 4.13 -4.85 -4.79
N GLN A 147 4.04 -3.82 -5.66
CA GLN A 147 5.06 -2.79 -5.82
C GLN A 147 4.45 -1.45 -5.45
N PHE A 148 4.95 -0.86 -4.36
CA PHE A 148 4.38 0.36 -3.76
C PHE A 148 4.86 1.65 -4.43
N GLU A 149 6.08 1.64 -4.97
CA GLU A 149 6.67 2.77 -5.71
C GLU A 149 7.32 2.28 -7.01
N GLY A 150 7.25 3.08 -8.08
CA GLY A 150 7.83 2.72 -9.36
C GLY A 150 7.06 1.64 -10.15
N VAL A 151 7.71 1.11 -11.18
CA VAL A 151 7.10 0.15 -12.14
C VAL A 151 7.21 -1.27 -11.61
N ASN A 152 6.11 -2.02 -11.64
CA ASN A 152 6.11 -3.43 -11.29
C ASN A 152 6.63 -4.28 -12.48
N GLN A 153 7.85 -4.81 -12.35
CA GLN A 153 8.50 -5.57 -13.41
C GLN A 153 7.78 -6.90 -13.73
N GLU A 154 7.05 -7.49 -12.78
CA GLU A 154 6.28 -8.71 -13.06
C GLU A 154 5.02 -8.43 -13.90
N ILE A 155 4.45 -7.22 -13.79
CA ILE A 155 3.37 -6.76 -14.66
C ILE A 155 3.91 -6.48 -16.07
N VAL A 156 5.12 -5.92 -16.20
CA VAL A 156 5.76 -5.72 -17.50
C VAL A 156 5.98 -7.07 -18.20
N LYS A 157 6.53 -8.07 -17.50
CA LYS A 157 6.69 -9.43 -18.03
C LYS A 157 5.36 -10.08 -18.40
N LEU A 158 4.30 -9.83 -17.63
CA LEU A 158 2.96 -10.30 -17.97
C LEU A 158 2.51 -9.72 -19.31
N ALA A 159 2.66 -8.40 -19.52
CA ALA A 159 2.32 -7.74 -20.77
C ALA A 159 3.11 -8.28 -21.98
N GLU A 160 4.40 -8.56 -21.78
CA GLU A 160 5.29 -9.15 -22.79
C GLU A 160 4.91 -10.60 -23.14
N SER A 161 4.31 -11.33 -22.20
CA SER A 161 3.89 -12.73 -22.40
C SER A 161 2.63 -12.90 -23.26
N ILE A 162 1.86 -11.82 -23.48
CA ILE A 162 0.58 -11.88 -24.19
C ILE A 162 0.80 -12.14 -25.68
N THR A 163 0.33 -13.31 -26.14
CA THR A 163 0.48 -13.76 -27.53
C THR A 163 -0.44 -13.01 -28.50
N GLU A 164 -0.07 -13.01 -29.79
CA GLU A 164 -0.91 -12.46 -30.89
C GLU A 164 -2.30 -13.12 -30.99
N LYS A 165 -2.42 -14.39 -30.57
CA LYS A 165 -3.71 -15.09 -30.56
C LYS A 165 -4.61 -14.55 -29.44
N GLN A 166 -4.07 -14.44 -28.22
CA GLN A 166 -4.77 -13.84 -27.08
C GLN A 166 -5.15 -12.37 -27.35
N ARG A 167 -4.26 -11.58 -27.98
CA ARG A 167 -4.57 -10.19 -28.37
C ARG A 167 -5.77 -10.11 -29.31
N ARG A 168 -5.80 -10.96 -30.35
CA ARG A 168 -6.91 -11.00 -31.31
C ARG A 168 -8.23 -11.42 -30.65
N GLU A 169 -8.17 -12.39 -29.76
CA GLU A 169 -9.36 -12.83 -29.02
C GLU A 169 -9.89 -11.74 -28.08
N MET A 170 -9.03 -11.11 -27.27
CA MET A 170 -9.43 -9.97 -26.43
C MET A 170 -10.03 -8.83 -27.26
N HIS A 171 -9.45 -8.53 -28.43
CA HIS A 171 -10.00 -7.52 -29.33
C HIS A 171 -11.38 -7.90 -29.89
N ALA A 172 -11.67 -9.19 -30.07
CA ALA A 172 -12.99 -9.64 -30.55
C ALA A 172 -14.05 -9.61 -29.44
N LEU A 173 -13.63 -9.78 -28.18
CA LEU A 173 -14.53 -9.81 -27.01
C LEU A 173 -14.90 -8.42 -26.48
N GLN A 174 -14.14 -7.36 -26.81
CA GLN A 174 -14.42 -6.01 -26.31
C GLN A 174 -15.76 -5.48 -26.83
N ASN A 175 -16.75 -5.36 -25.95
CA ASN A 175 -18.09 -4.87 -26.30
C ASN A 175 -18.65 -3.86 -25.28
N MET A 176 -17.82 -3.44 -24.31
CA MET A 176 -18.16 -2.52 -23.25
C MET A 176 -17.08 -1.44 -23.12
N GLU A 177 -17.49 -0.21 -22.81
CA GLU A 177 -16.54 0.87 -22.56
C GLU A 177 -15.73 0.63 -21.26
N PRO A 178 -14.40 0.86 -21.27
CA PRO A 178 -13.63 1.36 -22.40
C PRO A 178 -13.30 0.24 -23.39
N CYS A 179 -13.58 0.45 -24.68
CA CYS A 179 -13.27 -0.50 -25.77
C CYS A 179 -11.77 -0.54 -26.08
N ARG A 180 -10.95 -0.89 -25.09
CA ARG A 180 -9.48 -0.97 -25.15
C ARG A 180 -8.96 -1.89 -24.06
N VAL A 181 -7.68 -2.20 -24.13
CA VAL A 181 -7.00 -2.95 -23.06
C VAL A 181 -6.98 -2.15 -21.76
N VAL A 182 -7.37 -2.79 -20.66
CA VAL A 182 -7.32 -2.29 -19.30
C VAL A 182 -6.35 -3.10 -18.45
N ASN A 183 -5.87 -2.47 -17.38
CA ASN A 183 -5.07 -3.11 -16.34
C ASN A 183 -5.91 -3.13 -15.06
N ALA A 184 -6.23 -4.31 -14.54
CA ALA A 184 -7.04 -4.49 -13.35
C ALA A 184 -6.21 -5.20 -12.27
N SER A 185 -6.28 -4.71 -11.03
CA SER A 185 -5.64 -5.34 -9.86
C SER A 185 -6.70 -5.68 -8.83
N TYR A 186 -6.71 -6.92 -8.35
CA TYR A 186 -7.71 -7.42 -7.39
C TYR A 186 -7.13 -8.50 -6.49
N ASP A 187 -7.92 -8.94 -5.50
CA ASP A 187 -7.60 -10.06 -4.62
C ASP A 187 -6.26 -9.89 -3.86
N ALA A 188 -5.94 -8.69 -3.37
CA ALA A 188 -4.66 -8.48 -2.68
C ALA A 188 -4.55 -9.33 -1.40
N ASP A 189 -3.39 -9.95 -1.14
CA ASP A 189 -3.14 -10.75 0.06
C ASP A 189 -3.32 -9.89 1.32
N TYR A 190 -4.33 -10.22 2.13
CA TYR A 190 -4.71 -9.49 3.35
C TYR A 190 -3.77 -9.73 4.56
N LYS A 191 -2.49 -10.02 4.33
CA LYS A 191 -1.51 -10.24 5.41
C LYS A 191 -0.31 -9.33 5.26
N PHE A 192 -0.59 -8.03 5.30
CA PHE A 192 0.39 -6.92 5.25
C PHE A 192 1.27 -6.83 6.51
N MET A 193 1.72 -7.94 7.09
CA MET A 193 2.68 -7.94 8.20
C MET A 193 4.09 -7.53 7.73
N LYS A 194 4.38 -7.67 6.43
CA LYS A 194 5.61 -7.20 5.76
C LYS A 194 5.24 -6.53 4.43
N GLU A 195 6.19 -5.82 3.80
CA GLU A 195 6.12 -5.43 2.38
C GLU A 195 6.24 -6.67 1.47
N GLU A 196 5.48 -7.69 1.81
CA GLU A 196 5.40 -8.99 1.17
C GLU A 196 3.90 -9.26 1.04
N GLY A 197 3.46 -9.46 -0.17
CA GLY A 197 2.06 -9.63 -0.49
C GLY A 197 1.93 -9.68 -1.99
N TYR A 198 0.95 -10.43 -2.46
CA TYR A 198 0.66 -10.53 -3.86
C TYR A 198 -0.71 -9.91 -4.13
N LEU A 199 -0.86 -9.43 -5.35
CA LEU A 199 -2.17 -9.13 -5.93
C LEU A 199 -2.29 -9.90 -7.24
N THR A 200 -3.51 -10.11 -7.69
CA THR A 200 -3.75 -10.67 -9.01
C THR A 200 -3.89 -9.49 -9.95
N HIS A 201 -3.03 -9.45 -10.95
CA HIS A 201 -3.08 -8.44 -12.00
C HIS A 201 -3.58 -9.08 -13.29
N LEU A 202 -4.53 -8.44 -13.94
CA LEU A 202 -5.10 -8.86 -15.22
C LEU A 202 -4.91 -7.75 -16.25
N ILE A 203 -4.37 -8.12 -17.41
CA ILE A 203 -4.29 -7.27 -18.60
C ILE A 203 -5.28 -7.83 -19.60
N GLY A 204 -6.34 -7.06 -19.87
CA GLY A 204 -7.51 -7.60 -20.55
C GLY A 204 -8.48 -6.54 -21.05
N VAL A 205 -9.72 -6.95 -21.29
CA VAL A 205 -10.81 -6.09 -21.77
C VAL A 205 -12.06 -6.31 -20.92
N LEU A 206 -13.00 -5.37 -21.01
CA LEU A 206 -14.33 -5.53 -20.44
C LEU A 206 -15.26 -6.15 -21.49
N THR A 207 -16.06 -7.11 -21.07
CA THR A 207 -17.06 -7.73 -21.94
C THR A 207 -18.29 -8.19 -21.16
N THR A 208 -19.45 -8.23 -21.81
CA THR A 208 -20.64 -8.92 -21.29
C THR A 208 -20.74 -10.36 -21.79
N GLU A 209 -19.79 -10.81 -22.62
CA GLU A 209 -19.77 -12.18 -23.13
C GLU A 209 -19.45 -13.19 -22.02
N GLU A 210 -20.17 -14.31 -22.04
CA GLU A 210 -19.97 -15.40 -21.08
C GLU A 210 -19.03 -16.49 -21.61
N GLN A 211 -18.96 -16.65 -22.93
CA GLN A 211 -18.13 -17.64 -23.59
C GLN A 211 -16.75 -17.06 -23.89
N VAL A 212 -15.74 -17.57 -23.20
CA VAL A 212 -14.33 -17.20 -23.35
C VAL A 212 -13.54 -18.49 -23.55
N SER A 213 -12.51 -18.46 -24.40
CA SER A 213 -11.67 -19.64 -24.58
C SER A 213 -10.85 -19.96 -23.32
N ASP A 214 -10.23 -21.13 -23.32
CA ASP A 214 -9.31 -21.60 -22.27
C ASP A 214 -7.97 -20.85 -22.23
N GLN A 215 -7.70 -19.93 -23.17
CA GLN A 215 -6.46 -19.17 -23.23
C GLN A 215 -6.49 -17.85 -22.45
N LEU A 216 -7.65 -17.45 -21.95
CA LEU A 216 -7.87 -16.21 -21.21
C LEU A 216 -8.57 -16.52 -19.88
N ASP A 217 -8.18 -15.79 -18.85
CA ASP A 217 -8.86 -15.79 -17.57
C ASP A 217 -10.13 -14.92 -17.67
N LYS A 218 -11.20 -15.35 -17.00
CA LYS A 218 -12.46 -14.61 -16.87
C LYS A 218 -12.75 -14.30 -15.40
N VAL A 219 -12.99 -13.03 -15.08
CA VAL A 219 -13.33 -12.56 -13.73
C VAL A 219 -14.66 -11.82 -13.78
N PRO A 220 -15.71 -12.34 -13.14
CA PRO A 220 -17.00 -11.65 -13.07
C PRO A 220 -16.94 -10.47 -12.09
N VAL A 221 -17.49 -9.33 -12.51
CA VAL A 221 -17.61 -8.11 -11.72
C VAL A 221 -19.10 -7.79 -11.57
N PRO A 222 -19.66 -7.77 -10.34
CA PRO A 222 -21.06 -7.45 -10.12
C PRO A 222 -21.35 -5.99 -10.46
N ALA A 223 -22.63 -5.68 -10.69
CA ALA A 223 -23.08 -4.30 -10.86
C ALA A 223 -22.74 -3.49 -9.60
N ALA A 224 -22.10 -2.34 -9.77
CA ALA A 224 -21.62 -1.51 -8.69
C ALA A 224 -21.50 -0.04 -9.12
N THR A 225 -21.42 0.85 -8.13
CA THR A 225 -21.11 2.27 -8.33
C THR A 225 -19.60 2.47 -8.32
N TRP A 226 -19.08 3.15 -9.34
CA TRP A 226 -17.65 3.41 -9.54
C TRP A 226 -17.35 4.89 -9.47
N ALA A 227 -16.27 5.24 -8.77
CA ALA A 227 -15.65 6.56 -8.83
C ALA A 227 -14.50 6.53 -9.84
N VAL A 228 -14.62 7.32 -10.92
CA VAL A 228 -13.64 7.35 -12.01
C VAL A 228 -12.88 8.67 -11.99
N PHE A 229 -11.56 8.57 -11.88
CA PHE A 229 -10.65 9.71 -11.77
C PHE A 229 -9.75 9.78 -13.02
N PRO A 230 -10.01 10.72 -13.95
CA PRO A 230 -9.13 10.94 -15.09
C PRO A 230 -7.74 11.38 -14.60
N ASN A 231 -6.70 10.86 -15.23
CA ASN A 231 -5.33 11.30 -15.02
C ASN A 231 -4.56 11.21 -16.33
N GLU A 232 -3.74 12.23 -16.60
CA GLU A 232 -2.89 12.31 -17.78
C GLU A 232 -1.53 12.85 -17.37
N GLY A 233 -0.46 12.13 -17.74
CA GLY A 233 0.90 12.51 -17.38
C GLY A 233 1.88 11.34 -17.36
N PRO A 234 3.12 11.57 -16.89
CA PRO A 234 4.15 10.55 -16.83
C PRO A 234 3.76 9.35 -15.95
N PHE A 235 3.97 8.14 -16.47
CA PHE A 235 3.83 6.90 -15.72
C PHE A 235 5.17 6.50 -15.06
N PRO A 236 5.20 5.97 -13.82
CA PRO A 236 4.06 5.64 -12.95
C PRO A 236 3.65 6.76 -11.97
N SER A 237 4.40 7.87 -11.92
CA SER A 237 4.23 8.90 -10.88
C SER A 237 2.84 9.54 -10.87
N THR A 238 2.27 9.83 -12.05
CA THR A 238 0.94 10.47 -12.16
C THR A 238 -0.16 9.58 -11.59
N LEU A 239 -0.11 8.27 -11.90
CA LEU A 239 -1.07 7.30 -11.37
C LEU A 239 -0.94 7.17 -9.85
N GLN A 240 0.29 7.06 -9.34
CA GLN A 240 0.56 6.95 -7.90
C GLN A 240 0.10 8.20 -7.13
N GLN A 241 0.36 9.40 -7.66
CA GLN A 241 -0.10 10.65 -7.07
C GLN A 241 -1.62 10.80 -7.12
N THR A 242 -2.25 10.41 -8.23
CA THR A 242 -3.72 10.43 -8.35
C THR A 242 -4.35 9.51 -7.31
N MET A 243 -3.86 8.28 -7.19
CA MET A 243 -4.31 7.34 -6.14
C MET A 243 -4.10 7.91 -4.74
N ALA A 244 -2.92 8.47 -4.45
CA ALA A 244 -2.65 9.08 -3.16
C ALA A 244 -3.67 10.19 -2.84
N ARG A 245 -3.98 11.07 -3.80
CA ARG A 245 -4.95 12.15 -3.61
C ARG A 245 -6.39 11.63 -3.48
N ILE A 246 -6.77 10.57 -4.19
CA ILE A 246 -8.10 9.94 -4.02
C ILE A 246 -8.28 9.51 -2.57
N TYR A 247 -7.32 8.76 -2.00
CA TYR A 247 -7.42 8.28 -0.61
C TYR A 247 -7.18 9.35 0.45
N ALA A 248 -6.43 10.40 0.13
CA ALA A 248 -6.06 11.47 1.05
C ALA A 248 -7.07 12.63 1.10
N GLU A 249 -7.63 13.00 -0.06
CA GLU A 249 -8.42 14.21 -0.25
C GLU A 249 -9.88 13.88 -0.53
N TRP A 250 -10.15 13.05 -1.54
CA TRP A 250 -11.52 12.82 -2.02
C TRP A 250 -12.30 11.84 -1.14
N LEU A 251 -11.77 10.63 -0.92
CA LEU A 251 -12.47 9.56 -0.22
C LEU A 251 -12.84 9.94 1.22
N PRO A 252 -11.95 10.56 2.04
CA PRO A 252 -12.30 10.96 3.41
C PRO A 252 -13.32 12.11 3.49
N ALA A 253 -13.52 12.84 2.40
CA ALA A 253 -14.50 13.93 2.28
C ALA A 253 -15.78 13.50 1.55
N SER A 254 -15.84 12.26 1.06
CA SER A 254 -16.98 11.68 0.36
C SER A 254 -17.84 10.83 1.29
N ASP A 255 -19.08 10.56 0.89
CA ASP A 255 -19.98 9.63 1.59
C ASP A 255 -19.84 8.17 1.10
N TYR A 256 -18.76 7.84 0.39
CA TYR A 256 -18.53 6.52 -0.20
C TYR A 256 -17.50 5.69 0.58
N GLU A 257 -17.68 4.37 0.57
CA GLU A 257 -16.72 3.37 1.06
C GLU A 257 -16.26 2.47 -0.10
N VAL A 258 -15.00 2.05 -0.07
CA VAL A 258 -14.42 1.13 -1.06
C VAL A 258 -14.79 -0.30 -0.69
N ILE A 259 -15.26 -1.07 -1.68
CA ILE A 259 -15.67 -2.48 -1.55
C ILE A 259 -14.49 -3.41 -1.83
#